data_AF-A0A0F3QDT5-F1
#
_entry.id   AF-A0A0F3QDT5-F1
#
_cell.length_a   1.000
_cell.length_b   1.000
_cell.length_c   1.000
_cell.angle_alpha   90.00
_cell.angle_beta   90.00
_cell.angle_gamma   90.00
#
_symmetry.space_group_name_H-M   'P 1'
#
loop_
_entity.id
_entity.type
_entity.pdbx_description
1 polymer ?
#
loop_
_entity_poly.entity_id
_entity_poly.type
_entity_poly.pdbx_seq_one_letter_code
_entity_poly.pdbx_strand_id
1 'polypeptide(L)'
;MFIAIIISLITAIIYGTIAAKYKTAENILIPILDIFQSVPILGFLTFTVTWFVSIFPNSSLGIECAVIFATFTNQVPNIAFSFYQSLKTIPNDLVEASNIFKLSPLKKFLKLELPFATQGLIWNSMMSMSGGWFFLVASETVVIGGNTISVPGIGSYIAKAIYEKDIISIIYSVITMFIVIILYDQIIFRPLIVWADKFRYENIVKACAPKSMVVDLFKKTNFITIYIAKIISIIFIPCNFFINNITKIISNLLSKLYIIFIKPIPNLLIAIIWYGCLACLAIYAANKCYDFVKTTISLSEFLLVIKLGFFTLLRVITMVILALIIWVPISVFIGLNSSYTEKMMPVIQIASAFPANFLFPFVVIFISHYNLNPNIALSFLMILGTQWYILFNVIAGTSAFPADLKESANIFRVKGWLWWKNIILPGIFPHIVTGVITAYGGAWNASIVAEIVSWGKMCVFLQLVLVCILQTPQMLVITAE
;
A
#
# COMPACT_ATOMS: atom_id res chain seq x y z
N MET A 1 3.47 -1.67 -14.09
CA MET A 1 3.32 -2.41 -12.81
C MET A 1 4.59 -3.08 -12.30
N PHE A 2 5.13 -4.13 -12.94
CA PHE A 2 6.29 -4.86 -12.37
C PHE A 2 7.56 -4.02 -12.23
N ILE A 3 7.81 -3.10 -13.16
CA ILE A 3 8.91 -2.14 -13.05
C ILE A 3 8.74 -1.28 -11.79
N ALA A 4 7.52 -0.76 -11.56
CA ALA A 4 7.21 0.05 -10.39
C ALA A 4 7.41 -0.72 -9.07
N ILE A 5 6.97 -1.98 -8.96
CA ILE A 5 7.13 -2.75 -7.70
C ILE A 5 8.59 -3.09 -7.43
N ILE A 6 9.39 -3.37 -8.46
CA ILE A 6 10.84 -3.63 -8.32
C ILE A 6 11.54 -2.37 -7.80
N ILE A 7 11.28 -1.22 -8.43
CA ILE A 7 11.85 0.06 -7.97
C ILE A 7 11.36 0.37 -6.55
N SER A 8 10.09 0.10 -6.26
CA SER A 8 9.50 0.34 -4.94
C SER A 8 10.15 -0.52 -3.85
N LEU A 9 10.42 -1.80 -4.13
CA LEU A 9 11.13 -2.70 -3.22
C LEU A 9 12.56 -2.23 -2.95
N ILE A 10 13.29 -1.85 -4.00
CA ILE A 10 14.67 -1.34 -3.86
C ILE A 10 14.67 -0.07 -3.00
N THR A 11 13.81 0.89 -3.33
CA THR A 11 13.68 2.14 -2.57
C THR A 11 13.27 1.86 -1.14
N ALA A 12 12.26 1.03 -0.90
CA ALA A 12 11.78 0.70 0.44
C ALA A 12 12.86 0.02 1.32
N ILE A 13 13.63 -0.91 0.75
CA ILE A 13 14.73 -1.58 1.46
C ILE A 13 15.82 -0.58 1.82
N ILE A 14 16.24 0.28 0.89
CA ILE A 14 17.28 1.30 1.15
C ILE A 14 16.78 2.31 2.19
N TYR A 15 15.62 2.91 1.92
CA TYR A 15 15.00 3.97 2.72
C TYR A 15 14.70 3.47 4.15
N GLY A 16 14.06 2.31 4.27
CA GLY A 16 13.72 1.70 5.55
C GLY A 16 14.95 1.25 6.34
N THR A 17 16.02 0.74 5.69
CA THR A 17 17.27 0.41 6.38
C THR A 17 17.92 1.64 7.00
N ILE A 18 18.00 2.74 6.23
CA ILE A 18 18.61 3.98 6.69
C ILE A 18 17.79 4.58 7.83
N ALA A 19 16.46 4.67 7.67
CA ALA A 19 15.56 5.17 8.71
C ALA A 19 15.62 4.30 9.98
N ALA A 20 15.75 2.97 9.87
CA ALA A 20 15.79 2.09 11.04
C ALA A 20 17.10 2.22 11.83
N LYS A 21 18.23 2.38 11.14
CA LYS A 21 19.57 2.38 11.75
C LYS A 21 20.02 3.75 12.27
N TYR A 22 19.55 4.85 11.68
CA TYR A 22 20.00 6.19 12.03
C TYR A 22 18.87 7.06 12.55
N LYS A 23 18.95 7.50 13.81
CA LYS A 23 17.87 8.29 14.44
C LYS A 23 17.64 9.66 13.77
N THR A 24 18.70 10.30 13.27
CA THR A 24 18.57 11.55 12.50
C THR A 24 17.85 11.31 11.18
N ALA A 25 18.18 10.24 10.46
CA ALA A 25 17.49 9.88 9.23
C ALA A 25 16.04 9.49 9.51
N GLU A 26 15.77 8.75 10.58
CA GLU A 26 14.41 8.42 11.04
C GLU A 26 13.52 9.67 11.16
N ASN A 27 14.03 10.70 11.84
CA ASN A 27 13.30 11.96 12.07
C ASN A 27 13.03 12.78 10.79
N ILE A 28 13.67 12.43 9.66
CA ILE A 28 13.53 13.14 8.38
C ILE A 28 12.73 12.27 7.39
N LEU A 29 13.18 11.03 7.23
CA LEU A 29 12.66 10.08 6.27
C LEU A 29 11.25 9.62 6.62
N ILE A 30 10.96 9.32 7.89
CA ILE A 30 9.62 8.85 8.29
C ILE A 30 8.55 9.94 8.03
N PRO A 31 8.73 11.21 8.44
CA PRO A 31 7.76 12.27 8.11
C PRO A 31 7.62 12.53 6.61
N ILE A 32 8.71 12.48 5.82
CA ILE A 32 8.64 12.63 4.36
C ILE A 32 7.78 11.50 3.76
N LEU A 33 8.00 10.26 4.21
CA LEU A 33 7.26 9.10 3.77
C LEU A 33 5.76 9.20 4.13
N ASP A 34 5.44 9.70 5.33
CA ASP A 34 4.07 9.96 5.79
C ASP A 34 3.37 11.01 4.90
N ILE A 35 4.09 12.08 4.52
CA ILE A 35 3.57 13.10 3.58
C ILE A 35 3.27 12.46 2.22
N PHE A 36 4.21 11.69 1.66
CA PHE A 36 4.02 11.03 0.37
C PHE A 36 2.86 10.02 0.38
N GLN A 37 2.59 9.37 1.51
CA GLN A 37 1.43 8.48 1.66
C GLN A 37 0.11 9.26 1.72
N SER A 38 0.13 10.46 2.29
CA SER A 38 -1.08 11.25 2.57
C SER A 38 -1.57 12.06 1.37
N VAL A 39 -0.67 12.42 0.44
CA VAL A 39 -1.05 13.24 -0.71
C VAL A 39 -1.64 12.37 -1.83
N PRO A 40 -2.84 12.69 -2.34
CA PRO A 40 -3.47 11.91 -3.40
C PRO A 40 -2.66 11.88 -4.70
N ILE A 41 -2.51 10.68 -5.26
CA ILE A 41 -1.71 10.45 -6.47
C ILE A 41 -2.26 11.21 -7.68
N LEU A 42 -3.58 11.29 -7.79
CA LEU A 42 -4.28 12.09 -8.81
C LEU A 42 -3.86 13.56 -8.77
N GLY A 43 -3.58 14.12 -7.58
CA GLY A 43 -3.12 15.50 -7.43
C GLY A 43 -1.69 15.72 -7.92
N PHE A 44 -0.84 14.69 -7.87
CA PHE A 44 0.52 14.76 -8.38
C PHE A 44 0.61 14.45 -9.88
N LEU A 45 -0.32 13.66 -10.43
CA LEU A 45 -0.32 13.26 -11.83
C LEU A 45 -0.34 14.46 -12.78
N THR A 46 -1.07 15.54 -12.45
CA THR A 46 -1.20 16.73 -13.30
C THR A 46 0.14 17.40 -13.60
N PHE A 47 1.02 17.57 -12.62
CA PHE A 47 2.34 18.16 -12.88
C PHE A 47 3.42 17.12 -13.21
N THR A 48 3.34 15.89 -12.67
CA THR A 48 4.35 14.87 -12.95
C THR A 48 4.28 14.39 -14.39
N VAL A 49 3.07 14.26 -14.96
CA VAL A 49 2.90 13.92 -16.37
C VAL A 49 3.52 14.99 -17.25
N THR A 50 3.23 16.28 -17.01
CA THR A 50 3.83 17.39 -17.76
C THR A 50 5.36 17.38 -17.66
N TRP A 51 5.91 17.13 -16.46
CA TRP A 51 7.35 17.02 -16.25
C TRP A 51 7.98 15.88 -17.05
N PHE A 52 7.44 14.66 -16.99
CA PHE A 52 7.99 13.53 -17.76
C PHE A 52 7.80 13.67 -19.27
N VAL A 53 6.66 14.23 -19.71
CA VAL A 53 6.43 14.52 -21.14
C VAL A 53 7.42 15.58 -21.65
N SER A 54 7.77 16.58 -20.83
CA SER A 54 8.76 17.59 -21.20
C SER A 54 10.19 17.03 -21.33
N ILE A 55 10.51 15.98 -20.56
CA ILE A 55 11.82 15.30 -20.62
C ILE A 55 11.92 14.39 -21.85
N PHE A 56 10.80 13.78 -22.26
CA PHE A 56 10.73 12.89 -23.41
C PHE A 56 9.76 13.42 -24.48
N PRO A 57 10.07 14.57 -25.12
CA PRO A 57 9.19 15.16 -26.12
C PRO A 57 9.02 14.20 -27.31
N ASN A 58 7.79 14.11 -27.83
CA ASN A 58 7.40 13.28 -28.99
C ASN A 58 7.51 11.75 -28.79
N SER A 59 7.57 11.25 -27.54
CA SER A 59 7.58 9.82 -27.24
C SER A 59 6.47 9.42 -26.26
N SER A 60 5.91 8.22 -26.41
CA SER A 60 5.00 7.64 -25.40
C SER A 60 5.70 7.38 -24.06
N LEU A 61 7.03 7.34 -24.05
CA LEU A 61 7.86 7.01 -22.90
C LEU A 61 7.69 8.01 -21.75
N GLY A 62 7.46 9.30 -22.03
CA GLY A 62 7.17 10.29 -20.99
C GLY A 62 5.91 9.96 -20.20
N ILE A 63 4.84 9.55 -20.89
CA ILE A 63 3.57 9.20 -20.26
C ILE A 63 3.69 7.85 -19.53
N GLU A 64 4.39 6.87 -20.12
CA GLU A 64 4.69 5.60 -19.45
C GLU A 64 5.51 5.80 -18.16
N CYS A 65 6.51 6.69 -18.18
CA CYS A 65 7.26 7.07 -16.99
C CYS A 65 6.37 7.72 -15.92
N ALA A 66 5.44 8.59 -16.32
CA ALA A 66 4.49 9.20 -15.39
C ALA A 66 3.56 8.15 -14.74
N VAL A 67 3.07 7.18 -15.52
CA VAL A 67 2.27 6.05 -15.03
C VAL A 67 3.07 5.17 -14.07
N ILE A 68 4.32 4.85 -14.42
CA ILE A 68 5.24 4.08 -13.55
C ILE A 68 5.51 4.85 -12.26
N PHE A 69 5.75 6.16 -12.34
CA PHE A 69 6.00 7.01 -11.19
C PHE A 69 4.78 7.07 -10.26
N ALA A 70 3.58 7.29 -10.80
CA ALA A 70 2.34 7.29 -10.04
C ALA A 70 2.06 5.94 -9.36
N THR A 71 2.38 4.84 -10.04
CA THR A 71 2.29 3.50 -9.45
C THR A 71 3.33 3.34 -8.32
N PHE A 72 4.55 3.81 -8.53
CA PHE A 72 5.65 3.73 -7.56
C PHE A 72 5.35 4.53 -6.29
N THR A 73 4.85 5.76 -6.40
CA THR A 73 4.53 6.62 -5.25
C THR A 73 3.44 6.00 -4.38
N ASN A 74 2.49 5.26 -4.96
CA ASN A 74 1.53 4.46 -4.19
C ASN A 74 2.19 3.32 -3.40
N GLN A 75 3.14 2.63 -4.04
CA GLN A 75 3.63 1.34 -3.56
C GLN A 75 4.69 1.48 -2.46
N VAL A 76 5.56 2.49 -2.58
CA VAL A 76 6.72 2.67 -1.71
C VAL A 76 6.37 2.83 -0.23
N PRO A 77 5.46 3.74 0.18
CA PRO A 77 5.26 4.04 1.60
C PRO A 77 4.92 2.80 2.42
N ASN A 78 3.94 2.02 1.96
CA ASN A 78 3.49 0.82 2.65
C ASN A 78 4.59 -0.25 2.79
N ILE A 79 5.39 -0.47 1.75
CA ILE A 79 6.51 -1.44 1.79
C ILE A 79 7.63 -0.91 2.70
N ALA A 80 7.95 0.39 2.63
CA ALA A 80 9.01 1.03 3.39
C ALA A 80 8.68 1.08 4.90
N PHE A 81 7.44 1.42 5.27
CA PHE A 81 6.99 1.38 6.68
C PHE A 81 7.04 -0.02 7.25
N SER A 82 6.54 -1.02 6.51
CA SER A 82 6.59 -2.41 6.96
C SER A 82 8.03 -2.88 7.16
N PHE A 83 8.92 -2.56 6.22
CA PHE A 83 10.33 -2.93 6.32
C PHE A 83 11.00 -2.24 7.51
N TYR A 84 10.84 -0.92 7.63
CA TYR A 84 11.34 -0.14 8.76
C TYR A 84 10.87 -0.70 10.12
N GLN A 85 9.57 -0.96 10.26
CA GLN A 85 8.99 -1.48 11.49
C GLN A 85 9.49 -2.91 11.80
N SER A 86 9.64 -3.75 10.77
CA SER A 86 10.21 -5.09 10.93
C SER A 86 11.64 -5.02 11.47
N LEU A 87 12.45 -4.05 11.03
CA LEU A 87 13.80 -3.86 11.55
C LEU A 87 13.82 -3.36 13.00
N LYS A 88 12.89 -2.48 13.39
CA LYS A 88 12.78 -1.96 14.77
C LYS A 88 12.25 -2.98 15.78
N THR A 89 11.58 -4.03 15.30
CA THR A 89 10.94 -5.07 16.13
C THR A 89 11.78 -6.34 16.26
N ILE A 90 13.01 -6.35 15.72
CA ILE A 90 13.94 -7.47 15.90
C ILE A 90 14.26 -7.63 17.39
N PRO A 91 14.05 -8.82 17.99
CA PRO A 91 14.40 -9.08 19.39
C PRO A 91 15.89 -8.86 19.67
N ASN A 92 16.20 -8.31 20.85
CA ASN A 92 17.58 -8.02 21.25
C ASN A 92 18.45 -9.28 21.29
N ASP A 93 17.91 -10.43 21.69
CA ASP A 93 18.64 -11.71 21.75
C ASP A 93 19.24 -12.10 20.39
N LEU A 94 18.50 -11.87 19.29
CA LEU A 94 18.99 -12.14 17.93
C LEU A 94 20.09 -11.14 17.53
N VAL A 95 19.95 -9.89 17.97
CA VAL A 95 20.95 -8.85 17.76
C VAL A 95 22.25 -9.18 18.52
N GLU A 96 22.15 -9.58 19.78
CA GLU A 96 23.28 -9.99 20.61
C GLU A 96 23.98 -11.23 20.03
N ALA A 97 23.21 -12.26 19.64
CA ALA A 97 23.75 -13.43 18.96
C ALA A 97 24.53 -13.04 17.69
N SER A 98 23.99 -12.13 16.87
CA SER A 98 24.67 -11.64 15.67
C SER A 98 26.00 -10.94 15.97
N ASN A 99 26.09 -10.25 17.09
CA ASN A 99 27.30 -9.56 17.55
C ASN A 99 28.33 -10.57 18.08
N ILE A 100 27.90 -11.61 18.81
CA ILE A 100 28.76 -12.72 19.28
C ILE A 100 29.38 -13.46 18.10
N PHE A 101 28.60 -13.74 17.05
CA PHE A 101 29.09 -14.32 15.79
C PHE A 101 29.94 -13.36 14.95
N LYS A 102 30.17 -12.12 15.42
CA LYS A 102 30.96 -11.07 14.74
C LYS A 102 30.52 -10.85 13.29
N LEU A 103 29.21 -10.89 13.04
CA LEU A 103 28.68 -10.64 11.71
C LEU A 103 28.96 -9.20 11.28
N SER A 104 29.54 -9.01 10.09
CA SER A 104 29.71 -7.67 9.51
C SER A 104 28.33 -7.03 9.24
N PRO A 105 28.21 -5.69 9.14
CA PRO A 105 26.93 -5.02 8.97
C PRO A 105 26.09 -5.54 7.79
N LEU A 106 26.74 -5.87 6.67
CA LEU A 106 26.06 -6.44 5.50
C LEU A 106 25.72 -7.92 5.71
N LYS A 107 26.54 -8.71 6.43
CA LYS A 107 26.17 -10.09 6.79
C LYS A 107 25.01 -10.12 7.78
N LYS A 108 25.00 -9.22 8.76
CA LYS A 108 23.87 -9.02 9.68
C LYS A 108 22.62 -8.61 8.91
N PHE A 109 22.74 -7.68 7.96
CA PHE A 109 21.64 -7.31 7.08
C PHE A 109 21.07 -8.50 6.30
N LEU A 110 21.93 -9.25 5.60
CA LEU A 110 21.50 -10.35 4.73
C LEU A 110 21.05 -11.61 5.48
N LYS A 111 21.57 -11.87 6.70
CA LYS A 111 21.29 -13.12 7.43
C LYS A 111 20.32 -12.98 8.60
N LEU A 112 20.13 -11.77 9.13
CA LEU A 112 19.21 -11.51 10.24
C LEU A 112 18.10 -10.55 9.80
N GLU A 113 18.48 -9.32 9.42
CA GLU A 113 17.53 -8.22 9.23
C GLU A 113 16.58 -8.47 8.04
N LEU A 114 17.12 -8.77 6.86
CA LEU A 114 16.34 -9.02 5.65
C LEU A 114 15.48 -10.29 5.78
N PRO A 115 15.98 -11.44 6.26
CA PRO A 115 15.16 -12.61 6.54
C PRO A 115 14.00 -12.33 7.50
N PHE A 116 14.26 -11.65 8.62
CA PHE A 116 13.22 -11.30 9.59
C PHE A 116 12.12 -10.41 8.97
N ALA A 117 12.52 -9.43 8.15
CA ALA A 117 11.59 -8.53 7.48
C ALA A 117 10.94 -9.11 6.21
N THR A 118 11.35 -10.30 5.76
CA THR A 118 10.91 -10.89 4.48
C THR A 118 9.40 -11.11 4.45
N GLN A 119 8.82 -11.57 5.56
CA GLN A 119 7.38 -11.79 5.66
C GLN A 119 6.60 -10.48 5.51
N GLY A 120 7.05 -9.43 6.21
CA GLY A 120 6.46 -8.08 6.10
C GLY A 120 6.58 -7.52 4.69
N LEU A 121 7.75 -7.67 4.05
CA LEU A 121 8.00 -7.23 2.67
C LEU A 121 7.06 -7.87 1.67
N ILE A 122 6.91 -9.20 1.69
CA ILE A 122 6.08 -9.91 0.71
C ILE A 122 4.61 -9.56 0.90
N TRP A 123 4.14 -9.53 2.14
CA TRP A 123 2.76 -9.17 2.44
C TRP A 123 2.42 -7.75 1.99
N ASN A 124 3.27 -6.79 2.33
CA ASN A 124 3.04 -5.40 1.96
C ASN A 124 3.28 -5.12 0.48
N SER A 125 4.15 -5.88 -0.19
CA SER A 125 4.27 -5.84 -1.65
C SER A 125 3.00 -6.31 -2.35
N MET A 126 2.37 -7.37 -1.84
CA MET A 126 1.10 -7.87 -2.36
C MET A 126 -0.02 -6.83 -2.19
N MET A 127 -0.14 -6.24 -1.00
CA MET A 127 -1.10 -5.16 -0.74
C MET A 127 -0.83 -3.92 -1.60
N SER A 128 0.43 -3.52 -1.73
CA SER A 128 0.84 -2.39 -2.58
C SER A 128 0.60 -2.66 -4.06
N MET A 129 0.73 -3.90 -4.53
CA MET A 129 0.42 -4.26 -5.91
C MET A 129 -1.09 -4.14 -6.18
N SER A 130 -1.94 -4.57 -5.25
CA SER A 130 -3.39 -4.34 -5.32
C SER A 130 -3.75 -2.85 -5.43
N GLY A 131 -3.23 -2.03 -4.50
CA GLY A 131 -3.43 -0.58 -4.57
C GLY A 131 -2.88 0.04 -5.85
N GLY A 132 -1.76 -0.47 -6.37
CA GLY A 132 -1.16 -0.01 -7.62
C GLY A 132 -2.08 -0.20 -8.82
N TRP A 133 -2.85 -1.28 -8.90
CA TRP A 133 -3.84 -1.49 -9.96
C TRP A 133 -4.96 -0.44 -9.96
N PHE A 134 -5.42 -0.06 -8.78
CA PHE A 134 -6.46 0.97 -8.62
C PHE A 134 -6.01 2.30 -9.25
N PHE A 135 -4.76 2.72 -8.98
CA PHE A 135 -4.21 3.95 -9.53
C PHE A 135 -3.71 3.82 -10.97
N LEU A 136 -3.23 2.64 -11.38
CA LEU A 136 -2.79 2.38 -12.74
C LEU A 136 -3.91 2.71 -13.73
N VAL A 137 -5.12 2.23 -13.47
CA VAL A 137 -6.29 2.49 -14.31
C VAL A 137 -6.58 3.98 -14.45
N ALA A 138 -6.47 4.73 -13.36
CA ALA A 138 -6.68 6.18 -13.37
C ALA A 138 -5.54 6.92 -14.09
N SER A 139 -4.31 6.40 -14.04
CA SER A 139 -3.14 7.03 -14.66
C SER A 139 -2.97 6.71 -16.15
N GLU A 140 -3.55 5.62 -16.66
CA GLU A 140 -3.45 5.24 -18.08
C GLU A 140 -4.28 6.12 -19.02
N THR A 141 -5.19 6.94 -18.47
CA THR A 141 -5.97 7.93 -19.22
C THR A 141 -5.87 9.27 -18.51
N VAL A 142 -5.05 10.17 -19.06
CA VAL A 142 -4.84 11.52 -18.50
C VAL A 142 -5.40 12.56 -19.46
N VAL A 143 -6.12 13.54 -18.93
CA VAL A 143 -6.58 14.69 -19.71
C VAL A 143 -5.58 15.83 -19.53
N ILE A 144 -4.94 16.26 -20.61
CA ILE A 144 -3.99 17.37 -20.64
C ILE A 144 -4.48 18.40 -21.64
N GLY A 145 -4.78 19.62 -21.19
CA GLY A 145 -5.24 20.70 -22.07
C GLY A 145 -6.48 20.37 -22.90
N GLY A 146 -7.43 19.64 -22.30
CA GLY A 146 -8.65 19.19 -22.99
C GLY A 146 -8.45 17.98 -23.90
N ASN A 147 -7.22 17.57 -24.20
CA ASN A 147 -6.92 16.37 -24.97
C ASN A 147 -6.74 15.17 -24.05
N THR A 148 -7.48 14.10 -24.32
CA THR A 148 -7.32 12.83 -23.59
C THR A 148 -6.15 12.08 -24.20
N ILE A 149 -5.07 11.94 -23.44
CA ILE A 149 -3.91 11.15 -23.84
C ILE A 149 -3.93 9.85 -23.04
N SER A 150 -3.92 8.73 -23.75
CA SER A 150 -4.02 7.40 -23.16
C SER A 150 -2.84 6.52 -23.51
N VAL A 151 -2.35 5.76 -22.53
CA VAL A 151 -1.38 4.68 -22.71
C VAL A 151 -2.14 3.37 -22.94
N PRO A 152 -1.71 2.49 -23.86
CA PRO A 152 -2.37 1.19 -24.04
C PRO A 152 -2.30 0.36 -22.76
N GLY A 153 -3.45 -0.07 -22.26
CA GLY A 153 -3.57 -0.83 -21.02
C GLY A 153 -5.01 -1.21 -20.68
N ILE A 154 -5.19 -2.00 -19.62
CA ILE A 154 -6.54 -2.44 -19.20
C ILE A 154 -7.36 -1.23 -18.73
N GLY A 155 -6.70 -0.23 -18.14
CA GLY A 155 -7.31 1.01 -17.66
C GLY A 155 -7.83 1.90 -18.79
N SER A 156 -7.02 2.13 -19.83
CA SER A 156 -7.50 2.89 -21.00
C SER A 156 -8.60 2.15 -21.77
N TYR A 157 -8.53 0.82 -21.81
CA TYR A 157 -9.58 -0.01 -22.42
C TYR A 157 -10.91 0.07 -21.66
N ILE A 158 -10.92 -0.10 -20.33
CA ILE A 158 -12.14 0.02 -19.54
C ILE A 158 -12.67 1.47 -19.52
N ALA A 159 -11.79 2.48 -19.49
CA ALA A 159 -12.19 3.88 -19.57
C ALA A 159 -12.91 4.20 -20.89
N LYS A 160 -12.38 3.69 -22.01
CA LYS A 160 -13.04 3.80 -23.32
C LYS A 160 -14.39 3.07 -23.35
N ALA A 161 -14.45 1.85 -22.80
CA ALA A 161 -15.70 1.08 -22.75
C ALA A 161 -16.78 1.79 -21.89
N ILE A 162 -16.39 2.41 -20.78
CA ILE A 162 -17.28 3.24 -19.95
C ILE A 162 -17.78 4.46 -20.74
N TYR A 163 -16.90 5.10 -21.53
CA TYR A 163 -17.27 6.24 -22.37
C TYR A 163 -18.26 5.85 -23.49
N GLU A 164 -18.04 4.70 -24.12
CA GLU A 164 -18.90 4.16 -25.18
C GLU A 164 -20.16 3.46 -24.63
N LYS A 165 -20.27 3.29 -23.30
CA LYS A 165 -21.31 2.51 -22.61
C LYS A 165 -21.39 1.05 -23.07
N ASP A 166 -20.28 0.48 -23.52
CA ASP A 166 -20.20 -0.91 -23.94
C ASP A 166 -20.00 -1.84 -22.73
N ILE A 167 -21.10 -2.43 -22.27
CA ILE A 167 -21.14 -3.36 -21.13
C ILE A 167 -20.30 -4.62 -21.42
N ILE A 168 -20.26 -5.09 -22.66
CA ILE A 168 -19.55 -6.32 -23.02
C ILE A 168 -18.04 -6.09 -22.88
N SER A 169 -17.53 -4.98 -23.39
CA SER A 169 -16.11 -4.61 -23.22
C SER A 169 -15.74 -4.38 -21.74
N ILE A 170 -16.65 -3.85 -20.91
CA ILE A 170 -16.43 -3.74 -19.47
C ILE A 170 -16.29 -5.13 -18.83
N ILE A 171 -17.18 -6.08 -19.18
CA ILE A 171 -17.11 -7.46 -18.68
C ILE A 171 -15.79 -8.12 -19.10
N TYR A 172 -15.36 -7.96 -20.36
CA TYR A 172 -14.06 -8.47 -20.80
C TYR A 172 -12.89 -7.85 -20.04
N SER A 173 -12.95 -6.57 -19.72
CA SER A 173 -11.93 -5.89 -18.90
C SER A 173 -11.84 -6.50 -17.51
N VAL A 174 -12.99 -6.75 -16.87
CA VAL A 174 -13.10 -7.32 -15.52
C VAL A 174 -12.60 -8.76 -15.48
N ILE A 175 -13.00 -9.58 -16.46
CA ILE A 175 -12.53 -10.97 -16.58
C ILE A 175 -11.01 -11.01 -16.81
N THR A 176 -10.51 -10.16 -17.71
CA THR A 176 -9.07 -10.04 -17.99
C THR A 176 -8.31 -9.67 -16.72
N MET A 177 -8.83 -8.70 -15.96
CA MET A 177 -8.23 -8.28 -14.70
C MET A 177 -8.20 -9.42 -13.67
N PHE A 178 -9.29 -10.18 -13.56
CA PHE A 178 -9.37 -11.33 -12.67
C PHE A 178 -8.35 -12.42 -13.04
N ILE A 179 -8.20 -12.72 -14.34
CA ILE A 179 -7.21 -13.67 -14.85
C ILE A 179 -5.79 -13.19 -14.53
N VAL A 180 -5.47 -11.92 -14.81
CA VAL A 180 -4.15 -11.34 -14.52
C VAL A 180 -3.83 -11.44 -13.03
N ILE A 181 -4.80 -11.14 -12.16
CA ILE A 181 -4.64 -11.27 -10.70
C ILE A 181 -4.33 -12.69 -10.28
N ILE A 182 -5.11 -13.67 -10.76
CA ILE A 182 -4.87 -15.08 -10.47
C ILE A 182 -3.48 -15.49 -10.95
N LEU A 183 -3.08 -15.09 -12.16
CA LEU A 183 -1.79 -15.46 -12.72
C LEU A 183 -0.63 -14.96 -11.85
N TYR A 184 -0.57 -13.67 -11.51
CA TYR A 184 0.55 -13.18 -10.72
C TYR A 184 0.48 -13.64 -9.24
N ASP A 185 -0.71 -13.81 -8.68
CA ASP A 185 -0.89 -14.37 -7.32
C ASP A 185 -0.32 -15.79 -7.24
N GLN A 186 -0.69 -16.65 -8.20
CA GLN A 186 -0.24 -18.05 -8.24
C GLN A 186 1.24 -18.19 -8.62
N ILE A 187 1.73 -17.40 -9.58
CA ILE A 187 3.09 -17.53 -10.12
C ILE A 187 4.13 -16.84 -9.22
N ILE A 188 3.78 -15.72 -8.60
CA ILE A 188 4.74 -14.86 -7.89
C ILE A 188 4.48 -14.88 -6.39
N PHE A 189 3.32 -14.42 -5.91
CA PHE A 189 3.12 -14.19 -4.49
C PHE A 189 2.97 -15.47 -3.67
N ARG A 190 2.15 -16.44 -4.10
CA ARG A 190 1.97 -17.69 -3.34
C ARG A 190 3.27 -18.46 -3.13
N PRO A 191 4.13 -18.66 -4.14
CA PRO A 191 5.44 -19.27 -3.93
C PRO A 191 6.32 -18.49 -2.96
N LEU A 192 6.32 -17.15 -3.06
CA LEU A 192 7.08 -16.29 -2.16
C LEU A 192 6.57 -16.38 -0.72
N ILE A 193 5.26 -16.41 -0.49
CA ILE A 193 4.65 -16.58 0.84
C ILE A 193 5.05 -17.93 1.44
N VAL A 194 4.96 -19.01 0.66
CA VAL A 194 5.39 -20.35 1.12
C VAL A 194 6.87 -20.40 1.44
N TRP A 195 7.71 -19.71 0.66
CA TRP A 195 9.14 -19.62 0.92
C TRP A 195 9.46 -18.77 2.16
N ALA A 196 8.69 -17.71 2.41
CA ALA A 196 8.88 -16.79 3.52
C ALA A 196 8.43 -17.35 4.87
N ASP A 197 7.53 -18.34 4.87
CA ASP A 197 7.04 -19.01 6.09
C ASP A 197 8.19 -19.55 6.96
N LYS A 198 9.32 -19.95 6.36
CA LYS A 198 10.51 -20.42 7.10
C LYS A 198 11.20 -19.35 7.96
N PHE A 199 10.91 -18.07 7.74
CA PHE A 199 11.48 -16.94 8.46
C PHE A 199 10.54 -16.37 9.52
N ARG A 200 9.34 -16.94 9.68
CA ARG A 200 8.35 -16.48 10.64
C ARG A 200 8.86 -16.72 12.07
N TYR A 201 9.06 -15.62 12.80
CA TYR A 201 9.50 -15.64 14.19
C TYR A 201 8.29 -15.83 15.11
N GLU A 202 7.89 -17.08 15.36
CA GLU A 202 6.83 -17.43 16.30
C GLU A 202 7.26 -18.57 17.21
N ASN A 203 7.03 -18.39 18.52
CA ASN A 203 7.28 -19.39 19.57
C ASN A 203 6.10 -20.36 19.75
N ILE A 204 5.04 -20.27 18.94
CA ILE A 204 3.83 -21.09 19.07
C ILE A 204 3.80 -22.15 17.96
N VAL A 205 3.51 -23.38 18.36
CA VAL A 205 3.40 -24.57 17.50
C VAL A 205 2.45 -24.32 16.32
N LYS A 206 2.92 -24.66 15.12
CA LYS A 206 2.23 -24.54 13.83
C LYS A 206 0.79 -25.05 13.88
N ALA A 207 -0.18 -24.18 13.55
CA ALA A 207 -1.54 -24.63 13.28
C ALA A 207 -1.73 -25.12 11.83
N CYS A 208 -1.07 -24.53 10.81
CA CYS A 208 -1.07 -24.97 9.41
C CYS A 208 0.04 -24.29 8.59
N ALA A 209 0.70 -25.02 7.67
CA ALA A 209 1.68 -24.45 6.74
C ALA A 209 0.98 -23.97 5.44
N PRO A 210 1.36 -22.82 4.86
CA PRO A 210 0.80 -22.35 3.60
C PRO A 210 1.15 -23.31 2.44
N LYS A 211 0.17 -23.60 1.57
CA LYS A 211 0.33 -24.46 0.39
C LYS A 211 0.38 -23.63 -0.89
N SER A 212 1.14 -24.07 -1.89
CA SER A 212 1.21 -23.43 -3.21
C SER A 212 1.29 -24.49 -4.30
N MET A 213 0.34 -24.45 -5.23
CA MET A 213 0.27 -25.38 -6.36
C MET A 213 1.54 -25.34 -7.21
N VAL A 214 2.10 -24.15 -7.44
CA VAL A 214 3.33 -23.96 -8.22
C VAL A 214 4.53 -24.59 -7.51
N VAL A 215 4.63 -24.43 -6.19
CA VAL A 215 5.68 -25.07 -5.39
C VAL A 215 5.52 -26.59 -5.41
N ASP A 216 4.30 -27.09 -5.30
CA ASP A 216 4.00 -28.52 -5.34
C ASP A 216 4.29 -29.13 -6.72
N LEU A 217 4.00 -28.41 -7.80
CA LEU A 217 4.39 -28.77 -9.17
C LEU A 217 5.91 -28.82 -9.31
N PHE A 218 6.63 -27.83 -8.81
CA PHE A 218 8.10 -27.82 -8.83
C PHE A 218 8.74 -28.94 -8.00
N LYS A 219 8.12 -29.32 -6.87
CA LYS A 219 8.57 -30.46 -6.04
C LYS A 219 8.29 -31.81 -6.70
N LYS A 220 7.20 -31.94 -7.45
CA LYS A 220 6.83 -33.19 -8.15
C LYS A 220 7.63 -33.42 -9.44
N THR A 221 8.30 -32.38 -9.97
CA THR A 221 8.98 -32.45 -11.27
C THR A 221 10.51 -32.43 -11.08
N ASN A 222 11.14 -33.61 -11.00
CA ASN A 222 12.59 -33.76 -10.80
C ASN A 222 13.45 -32.93 -11.76
N PHE A 223 13.02 -32.76 -13.01
CA PHE A 223 13.72 -31.99 -14.03
C PHE A 223 13.84 -30.50 -13.66
N ILE A 224 12.77 -29.92 -13.14
CA ILE A 224 12.74 -28.49 -12.79
C ILE A 224 13.50 -28.24 -11.48
N THR A 225 13.42 -29.16 -10.51
CA THR A 225 14.19 -29.05 -9.27
C THR A 225 15.69 -29.04 -9.54
N ILE A 226 16.18 -29.87 -10.48
CA ILE A 226 17.60 -29.94 -10.85
C ILE A 226 18.03 -28.67 -11.61
N TYR A 227 17.26 -28.21 -12.60
CA TYR A 227 17.61 -27.01 -13.36
C TYR A 227 17.50 -25.72 -12.55
N ILE A 228 16.47 -25.58 -11.70
CA ILE A 228 16.36 -24.45 -10.77
C ILE A 228 17.47 -24.52 -9.72
N ALA A 229 17.80 -25.69 -9.15
CA ALA A 229 18.95 -25.82 -8.25
C ALA A 229 20.26 -25.43 -8.96
N LYS A 230 20.40 -25.75 -10.25
CA LYS A 230 21.55 -25.37 -11.07
C LYS A 230 21.57 -23.86 -11.33
N ILE A 231 20.46 -23.23 -11.72
CA ILE A 231 20.34 -21.77 -11.89
C ILE A 231 20.57 -21.04 -10.56
N ILE A 232 19.95 -21.50 -9.47
CA ILE A 232 20.17 -20.98 -8.12
C ILE A 232 21.64 -21.12 -7.75
N SER A 233 22.29 -22.25 -8.02
CA SER A 233 23.73 -22.41 -7.75
C SER A 233 24.58 -21.48 -8.63
N ILE A 234 24.23 -21.29 -9.90
CA ILE A 234 24.91 -20.38 -10.84
C ILE A 234 24.74 -18.91 -10.43
N ILE A 235 23.65 -18.55 -9.74
CA ILE A 235 23.42 -17.20 -9.19
C ILE A 235 24.05 -17.07 -7.79
N PHE A 236 23.87 -18.04 -6.90
CA PHE A 236 24.32 -17.99 -5.51
C PHE A 236 25.83 -18.18 -5.35
N ILE A 237 26.50 -18.97 -6.19
CA ILE A 237 27.97 -19.16 -6.13
C ILE A 237 28.71 -17.85 -6.41
N PRO A 238 28.43 -17.12 -7.52
CA PRO A 238 28.99 -15.79 -7.71
C PRO A 238 28.41 -14.79 -6.72
N CYS A 239 27.13 -14.85 -6.30
CA CYS A 239 26.63 -13.96 -5.25
C CYS A 239 27.36 -14.14 -3.92
N ASN A 240 27.73 -15.35 -3.48
CA ASN A 240 28.45 -15.52 -2.21
C ASN A 240 29.90 -15.02 -2.30
N PHE A 241 30.53 -15.21 -3.46
CA PHE A 241 31.87 -14.67 -3.74
C PHE A 241 31.83 -13.13 -3.89
N PHE A 242 30.83 -12.62 -4.60
CA PHE A 242 30.57 -11.20 -4.81
C PHE A 242 30.14 -10.53 -3.51
N ILE A 243 29.30 -11.15 -2.67
CA ILE A 243 28.97 -10.66 -1.32
C ILE A 243 30.23 -10.65 -0.45
N ASN A 244 31.13 -11.64 -0.53
CA ASN A 244 32.39 -11.58 0.23
C ASN A 244 33.36 -10.50 -0.27
N ASN A 245 33.41 -10.23 -1.58
CA ASN A 245 34.27 -9.17 -2.15
C ASN A 245 33.65 -7.77 -1.99
N ILE A 246 32.35 -7.64 -2.23
CA ILE A 246 31.55 -6.44 -1.97
C ILE A 246 31.50 -6.15 -0.48
N THR A 247 31.34 -7.13 0.41
CA THR A 247 31.42 -6.85 1.85
C THR A 247 32.75 -6.22 2.21
N LYS A 248 33.86 -6.59 1.56
CA LYS A 248 35.18 -5.98 1.73
C LYS A 248 35.27 -4.56 1.15
N ILE A 249 34.73 -4.37 -0.07
CA ILE A 249 34.74 -3.08 -0.78
C ILE A 249 33.76 -2.09 -0.13
N ILE A 250 32.51 -2.50 0.07
CA ILE A 250 31.48 -1.77 0.81
C ILE A 250 31.86 -1.63 2.28
N SER A 251 32.54 -2.57 2.96
CA SER A 251 33.03 -2.27 4.32
C SER A 251 34.09 -1.18 4.32
N ASN A 252 34.91 -1.07 3.28
CA ASN A 252 35.91 0.00 3.13
C ASN A 252 35.31 1.35 2.69
N LEU A 253 34.28 1.32 1.84
CA LEU A 253 33.51 2.50 1.42
C LEU A 253 32.57 2.98 2.52
N LEU A 254 31.84 2.06 3.14
CA LEU A 254 31.04 2.33 4.32
C LEU A 254 31.93 2.73 5.46
N SER A 255 33.08 2.12 5.77
CA SER A 255 33.93 2.63 6.87
C SER A 255 34.44 4.05 6.62
N LYS A 256 34.62 4.46 5.36
CA LYS A 256 34.90 5.85 4.98
C LYS A 256 33.67 6.77 5.11
N LEU A 257 32.46 6.31 4.75
CA LEU A 257 31.19 7.05 4.92
C LEU A 257 30.62 6.98 6.36
N TYR A 258 31.01 5.99 7.13
CA TYR A 258 30.68 5.71 8.54
C TYR A 258 31.19 6.85 9.41
N ILE A 259 32.30 7.48 9.00
CA ILE A 259 32.84 8.68 9.64
C ILE A 259 31.95 9.91 9.39
N ILE A 260 31.16 9.96 8.31
CA ILE A 260 30.28 11.10 8.00
C ILE A 260 28.93 10.98 8.73
N PHE A 261 28.42 9.76 8.93
CA PHE A 261 27.08 9.52 9.51
C PHE A 261 27.07 9.01 10.96
N ILE A 262 28.23 8.78 11.59
CA ILE A 262 28.33 8.29 12.97
C ILE A 262 29.24 9.22 13.77
N LYS A 263 28.66 10.38 14.08
CA LYS A 263 28.46 10.68 15.48
C LYS A 263 26.95 10.88 15.65
N PRO A 264 26.31 10.45 16.76
CA PRO A 264 25.13 11.18 17.17
C PRO A 264 25.61 12.63 17.20
N ILE A 265 24.88 13.54 16.59
CA ILE A 265 25.13 14.94 16.87
C ILE A 265 24.22 15.23 18.06
N PRO A 266 24.64 15.04 19.33
CA PRO A 266 24.01 15.75 20.43
C PRO A 266 24.62 17.14 20.43
N ASN A 267 24.39 17.90 19.35
CA ASN A 267 24.55 19.32 19.44
C ASN A 267 23.14 19.85 19.31
N LEU A 268 22.58 20.25 20.44
CA LEU A 268 21.31 20.97 20.53
C LEU A 268 21.25 22.04 19.43
N LEU A 269 22.37 22.68 19.12
CA LEU A 269 22.58 23.57 17.98
C LEU A 269 22.16 23.00 16.61
N ILE A 270 22.58 21.79 16.24
CA ILE A 270 22.25 21.19 14.93
C ILE A 270 20.79 20.74 14.90
N ALA A 271 20.25 20.25 16.02
CA ALA A 271 18.82 19.99 16.14
C ALA A 271 18.01 21.30 16.03
N ILE A 272 18.41 22.37 16.72
CA ILE A 272 17.78 23.70 16.63
C ILE A 272 17.87 24.26 15.22
N ILE A 273 19.03 24.17 14.57
CA ILE A 273 19.20 24.62 13.17
C ILE A 273 18.28 23.81 12.26
N TRP A 274 18.26 22.48 12.41
CA TRP A 274 17.40 21.62 11.60
C TRP A 274 15.92 21.92 11.78
N TYR A 275 15.42 21.89 13.02
CA TYR A 275 14.02 22.19 13.33
C TYR A 275 13.69 23.65 13.00
N GLY A 276 14.64 24.57 13.14
CA GLY A 276 14.52 25.96 12.72
C GLY A 276 14.40 26.09 11.21
N CYS A 277 15.23 25.40 10.42
CA CYS A 277 15.12 25.36 8.96
C CYS A 277 13.78 24.75 8.52
N LEU A 278 13.34 23.65 9.16
CA LEU A 278 12.02 23.07 8.88
C LEU A 278 10.88 24.03 9.22
N ALA A 279 10.96 24.72 10.37
CA ALA A 279 9.96 25.71 10.76
C ALA A 279 9.94 26.90 9.78
N CYS A 280 11.11 27.41 9.37
CA CYS A 280 11.21 28.47 8.36
C CYS A 280 10.65 28.03 7.01
N LEU A 281 10.96 26.79 6.57
CA LEU A 281 10.41 26.23 5.34
C LEU A 281 8.89 26.08 5.43
N ALA A 282 8.37 25.61 6.56
CA ALA A 282 6.95 25.47 6.81
C ALA A 282 6.24 26.83 6.83
N ILE A 283 6.83 27.85 7.47
CA ILE A 283 6.32 29.23 7.47
C ILE A 283 6.36 29.81 6.06
N TYR A 284 7.45 29.61 5.31
CA TYR A 284 7.56 30.06 3.93
C TYR A 284 6.49 29.40 3.05
N ALA A 285 6.32 28.08 3.14
CA ALA A 285 5.30 27.34 2.41
C ALA A 285 3.89 27.78 2.82
N ALA A 286 3.64 28.00 4.11
CA ALA A 286 2.36 28.51 4.63
C ALA A 286 2.08 29.93 4.12
N ASN A 287 3.09 30.81 4.07
CA ASN A 287 2.96 32.15 3.52
C ASN A 287 2.68 32.10 2.02
N LYS A 288 3.39 31.27 1.25
CA LYS A 288 3.10 31.08 -0.19
C LYS A 288 1.70 30.51 -0.41
N CYS A 289 1.26 29.57 0.42
CA CYS A 289 -0.09 29.04 0.38
C CYS A 289 -1.11 30.13 0.73
N TYR A 290 -0.85 30.95 1.74
CA TYR A 290 -1.72 32.06 2.13
C TYR A 290 -1.81 33.13 1.05
N ASP A 291 -0.67 33.54 0.46
CA ASP A 291 -0.64 34.51 -0.64
C ASP A 291 -1.40 33.99 -1.85
N PHE A 292 -1.22 32.71 -2.18
CA PHE A 292 -1.97 32.04 -3.23
C PHE A 292 -3.47 32.06 -2.92
N VAL A 293 -3.89 31.54 -1.76
CA VAL A 293 -5.30 31.48 -1.36
C VAL A 293 -5.94 32.86 -1.33
N LYS A 294 -5.28 33.88 -0.77
CA LYS A 294 -5.82 35.24 -0.67
C LYS A 294 -6.02 35.92 -2.04
N THR A 295 -5.10 35.68 -2.98
CA THR A 295 -5.14 36.30 -4.32
C THR A 295 -6.05 35.56 -5.29
N THR A 296 -6.30 34.28 -5.03
CA THR A 296 -6.82 33.33 -6.00
C THR A 296 -8.21 32.80 -5.60
N ILE A 297 -8.52 32.70 -4.30
CA ILE A 297 -9.71 32.04 -3.76
C ILE A 297 -10.49 33.01 -2.86
N SER A 298 -11.79 33.15 -3.09
CA SER A 298 -12.68 33.94 -2.23
C SER A 298 -12.90 33.27 -0.87
N LEU A 299 -13.17 34.06 0.18
CA LEU A 299 -13.48 33.51 1.51
C LEU A 299 -14.68 32.55 1.47
N SER A 300 -15.66 32.81 0.61
CA SER A 300 -16.81 31.94 0.38
C SER A 300 -16.42 30.57 -0.18
N GLU A 301 -15.51 30.53 -1.16
CA GLU A 301 -15.00 29.28 -1.72
C GLU A 301 -14.17 28.50 -0.70
N PHE A 302 -13.34 29.20 0.09
CA PHE A 302 -12.58 28.57 1.16
C PHE A 302 -13.48 27.90 2.20
N LEU A 303 -14.51 28.61 2.69
CA LEU A 303 -15.48 28.07 3.64
C LEU A 303 -16.29 26.91 3.02
N LEU A 304 -16.61 26.99 1.72
CA LEU A 304 -17.26 25.91 1.00
C LEU A 304 -16.37 24.65 0.98
N VAL A 305 -15.07 24.79 0.63
CA VAL A 305 -14.12 23.67 0.62
C VAL A 305 -14.00 23.02 1.99
N ILE A 306 -13.90 23.80 3.08
CA ILE A 306 -13.89 23.26 4.45
C ILE A 306 -15.18 22.49 4.75
N LYS A 307 -16.33 23.06 4.42
CA LYS A 307 -17.64 22.42 4.65
C LYS A 307 -17.77 21.10 3.90
N LEU A 308 -17.38 21.08 2.63
CA LEU A 308 -17.36 19.86 1.82
C LEU A 308 -16.35 18.84 2.39
N GLY A 309 -15.20 19.30 2.87
CA GLY A 309 -14.18 18.43 3.47
C GLY A 309 -14.68 17.75 4.74
N PHE A 310 -15.43 18.48 5.55
CA PHE A 310 -16.10 17.93 6.72
C PHE A 310 -17.15 16.88 6.37
N PHE A 311 -17.94 17.07 5.30
CA PHE A 311 -18.88 16.04 4.84
C PHE A 311 -18.16 14.79 4.32
N THR A 312 -17.06 14.94 3.58
CA THR A 312 -16.23 13.80 3.18
C THR A 312 -15.65 13.07 4.40
N LEU A 313 -15.14 13.79 5.39
CA LEU A 313 -14.64 13.23 6.64
C LEU A 313 -15.71 12.39 7.36
N LEU A 314 -16.92 12.94 7.55
CA LEU A 314 -18.02 12.23 8.17
C LEU A 314 -18.38 10.95 7.42
N ARG A 315 -18.42 11.01 6.09
CA ARG A 315 -18.67 9.85 5.24
C ARG A 315 -17.58 8.78 5.40
N VAL A 316 -16.30 9.17 5.37
CA VAL A 316 -15.17 8.24 5.60
C VAL A 316 -15.31 7.55 6.95
N ILE A 317 -15.54 8.32 8.03
CA ILE A 317 -15.73 7.77 9.38
C ILE A 317 -16.92 6.80 9.41
N THR A 318 -18.04 7.17 8.80
CA THR A 318 -19.24 6.33 8.75
C THR A 318 -18.96 5.01 8.02
N MET A 319 -18.28 5.05 6.87
CA MET A 319 -17.93 3.85 6.11
C MET A 319 -16.95 2.95 6.88
N VAL A 320 -15.99 3.52 7.60
CA VAL A 320 -15.06 2.73 8.44
C VAL A 320 -15.79 2.09 9.62
N ILE A 321 -16.71 2.79 10.28
CA ILE A 321 -17.54 2.22 11.35
C ILE A 321 -18.38 1.06 10.82
N LEU A 322 -19.02 1.21 9.66
CA LEU A 322 -19.79 0.14 9.01
C LEU A 322 -18.89 -1.05 8.65
N ALA A 323 -17.70 -0.79 8.12
CA ALA A 323 -16.72 -1.83 7.83
C ALA A 323 -16.30 -2.59 9.10
N LEU A 324 -16.10 -1.90 10.22
CA LEU A 324 -15.79 -2.54 11.50
C LEU A 324 -16.91 -3.45 11.99
N ILE A 325 -18.16 -2.96 11.94
CA ILE A 325 -19.34 -3.72 12.37
C ILE A 325 -19.47 -5.03 11.59
N ILE A 326 -19.18 -5.00 10.28
CA ILE A 326 -19.31 -6.17 9.40
C ILE A 326 -18.08 -7.07 9.49
N TRP A 327 -16.89 -6.51 9.33
CA TRP A 327 -15.68 -7.30 9.08
C TRP A 327 -14.96 -7.75 10.35
N VAL A 328 -15.07 -7.04 11.48
CA VAL A 328 -14.47 -7.53 12.74
C VAL A 328 -15.08 -8.89 13.14
N PRO A 329 -16.43 -9.07 13.15
CA PRO A 329 -17.01 -10.37 13.45
C PRO A 329 -16.59 -11.47 12.48
N ILE A 330 -16.62 -11.18 11.17
CA ILE A 330 -16.24 -12.13 10.11
C ILE A 330 -14.77 -12.56 10.29
N SER A 331 -13.86 -11.60 10.48
CA SER A 331 -12.45 -11.88 10.71
C SER A 331 -12.20 -12.71 11.94
N VAL A 332 -12.89 -12.41 13.05
CA VAL A 332 -12.75 -13.17 14.29
C VAL A 332 -13.19 -14.61 14.09
N PHE A 333 -14.33 -14.83 13.41
CA PHE A 333 -14.79 -16.17 13.09
C PHE A 333 -13.78 -16.95 12.23
N ILE A 334 -13.20 -16.30 11.22
CA ILE A 334 -12.21 -16.92 10.33
C ILE A 334 -10.92 -17.24 11.10
N GLY A 335 -10.35 -16.25 11.80
CA GLY A 335 -9.04 -16.36 12.44
C GLY A 335 -9.03 -17.22 13.72
N LEU A 336 -10.18 -17.46 14.34
CA LEU A 336 -10.27 -18.42 15.44
C LEU A 336 -10.18 -19.88 15.00
N ASN A 337 -10.44 -20.18 13.72
CA ASN A 337 -10.44 -21.55 13.20
C ASN A 337 -9.40 -21.71 12.10
N SER A 338 -8.39 -22.53 12.36
CA SER A 338 -7.30 -22.78 11.42
C SER A 338 -7.77 -23.36 10.08
N SER A 339 -8.83 -24.18 10.07
CA SER A 339 -9.39 -24.76 8.84
C SER A 339 -10.09 -23.70 7.98
N TYR A 340 -10.85 -22.79 8.60
CA TYR A 340 -11.46 -21.67 7.87
C TYR A 340 -10.40 -20.71 7.34
N THR A 341 -9.38 -20.41 8.15
CA THR A 341 -8.25 -19.58 7.71
C THR A 341 -7.55 -20.20 6.50
N GLU A 342 -7.23 -21.50 6.51
CA GLU A 342 -6.57 -22.19 5.38
C GLU A 342 -7.40 -22.12 4.09
N LYS A 343 -8.72 -22.31 4.19
CA LYS A 343 -9.62 -22.33 3.02
C LYS A 343 -9.97 -20.93 2.49
N MET A 344 -10.15 -19.96 3.38
CA MET A 344 -10.61 -18.62 3.03
C MET A 344 -9.47 -17.69 2.67
N MET A 345 -8.28 -17.85 3.24
CA MET A 345 -7.14 -16.96 2.96
C MET A 345 -6.81 -16.86 1.46
N PRO A 346 -6.79 -17.95 0.66
CA PRO A 346 -6.61 -17.85 -0.79
C PRO A 346 -7.65 -16.98 -1.48
N VAL A 347 -8.93 -17.12 -1.11
CA VAL A 347 -10.04 -16.38 -1.69
C VAL A 347 -9.96 -14.92 -1.29
N ILE A 348 -9.70 -14.65 -0.01
CA ILE A 348 -9.55 -13.30 0.53
C ILE A 348 -8.40 -12.57 -0.15
N GLN A 349 -7.25 -13.24 -0.36
CA GLN A 349 -6.10 -12.64 -1.03
C GLN A 349 -6.44 -12.23 -2.47
N ILE A 350 -7.05 -13.12 -3.25
CA ILE A 350 -7.48 -12.81 -4.63
C ILE A 350 -8.52 -11.69 -4.64
N ALA A 351 -9.53 -11.76 -3.76
CA ALA A 351 -10.56 -10.74 -3.68
C ALA A 351 -10.00 -9.37 -3.26
N SER A 352 -9.06 -9.35 -2.32
CA SER A 352 -8.36 -8.13 -1.88
C SER A 352 -7.42 -7.54 -2.93
N ALA A 353 -6.94 -8.39 -3.85
CA ALA A 353 -6.12 -7.98 -4.97
C ALA A 353 -6.93 -7.37 -6.12
N PHE A 354 -8.25 -7.57 -6.12
CA PHE A 354 -9.14 -7.05 -7.14
C PHE A 354 -9.42 -5.56 -6.92
N PRO A 355 -9.07 -4.69 -7.88
CA PRO A 355 -9.22 -3.25 -7.72
C PRO A 355 -10.69 -2.85 -7.77
N ALA A 356 -11.15 -2.14 -6.73
CA ALA A 356 -12.57 -1.84 -6.53
C ALA A 356 -13.18 -0.97 -7.65
N ASN A 357 -12.39 -0.14 -8.32
CA ASN A 357 -12.84 0.72 -9.44
C ASN A 357 -13.41 -0.07 -10.63
N PHE A 358 -13.01 -1.33 -10.84
CA PHE A 358 -13.63 -2.17 -11.88
C PHE A 358 -15.09 -2.54 -11.58
N LEU A 359 -15.52 -2.41 -10.32
CA LEU A 359 -16.92 -2.64 -9.92
C LEU A 359 -17.79 -1.39 -10.12
N PHE A 360 -17.18 -0.22 -10.32
CA PHE A 360 -17.90 1.06 -10.37
C PHE A 360 -18.88 1.13 -11.53
N PRO A 361 -18.55 0.71 -12.76
CA PRO A 361 -19.49 0.77 -13.87
C PRO A 361 -20.78 -0.02 -13.59
N PHE A 362 -20.67 -1.21 -13.00
CA PHE A 362 -21.84 -2.02 -12.64
C PHE A 362 -22.69 -1.35 -11.57
N VAL A 363 -22.05 -0.75 -10.57
CA VAL A 363 -22.77 -0.01 -9.52
C VAL A 363 -23.45 1.23 -10.09
N VAL A 364 -22.83 1.95 -11.03
CA VAL A 364 -23.47 3.10 -11.69
C VAL A 364 -24.64 2.69 -12.56
N ILE A 365 -24.51 1.60 -13.33
CA ILE A 365 -25.63 1.04 -14.10
C ILE A 365 -26.77 0.67 -13.15
N PHE A 366 -26.46 0.04 -12.02
CA PHE A 366 -27.45 -0.32 -11.00
C PHE A 366 -28.13 0.92 -10.38
N ILE A 367 -27.36 1.93 -10.00
CA ILE A 367 -27.87 3.21 -9.47
C ILE A 367 -28.81 3.87 -10.48
N SER A 368 -28.39 3.94 -11.75
CA SER A 368 -29.18 4.53 -12.83
C SER A 368 -30.46 3.76 -13.10
N HIS A 369 -30.40 2.43 -13.08
CA HIS A 369 -31.57 1.58 -13.29
C HIS A 369 -32.62 1.70 -12.17
N TYR A 370 -32.16 1.81 -10.91
CA TYR A 370 -33.04 1.87 -9.73
C TYR A 370 -33.27 3.30 -9.19
N ASN A 371 -32.77 4.33 -9.87
CA ASN A 371 -32.83 5.74 -9.43
C ASN A 371 -32.35 5.96 -7.98
N LEU A 372 -31.28 5.26 -7.58
CA LEU A 372 -30.74 5.38 -6.22
C LEU A 372 -29.97 6.69 -6.04
N ASN A 373 -29.86 7.16 -4.80
CA ASN A 373 -29.05 8.34 -4.49
C ASN A 373 -27.56 8.02 -4.66
N PRO A 374 -26.83 8.67 -5.61
CA PRO A 374 -25.43 8.37 -5.84
C PRO A 374 -24.54 8.66 -4.63
N ASN A 375 -24.87 9.67 -3.82
CA ASN A 375 -24.12 10.01 -2.61
C ASN A 375 -24.08 8.85 -1.62
N ILE A 376 -25.14 8.04 -1.56
CA ILE A 376 -25.21 6.89 -0.65
C ILE A 376 -24.58 5.67 -1.33
N ALA A 377 -25.00 5.36 -2.56
CA ALA A 377 -24.59 4.13 -3.24
C ALA A 377 -23.10 4.10 -3.57
N LEU A 378 -22.51 5.22 -4.02
CA LEU A 378 -21.08 5.29 -4.29
C LEU A 378 -20.24 5.28 -3.01
N SER A 379 -20.79 5.68 -1.86
CA SER A 379 -20.08 5.60 -0.58
C SER A 379 -19.76 4.15 -0.17
N PHE A 380 -20.64 3.20 -0.49
CA PHE A 380 -20.39 1.77 -0.19
C PHE A 380 -19.19 1.19 -0.95
N LEU A 381 -18.85 1.74 -2.12
CA LEU A 381 -17.67 1.34 -2.87
C LEU A 381 -16.37 1.64 -2.11
N MET A 382 -16.37 2.63 -1.21
CA MET A 382 -15.22 2.94 -0.36
C MET A 382 -14.89 1.78 0.61
N ILE A 383 -15.90 1.03 1.05
CA ILE A 383 -15.71 -0.14 1.92
C ILE A 383 -14.97 -1.24 1.15
N LEU A 384 -15.26 -1.45 -0.14
CA LEU A 384 -14.62 -2.49 -0.95
C LEU A 384 -13.10 -2.28 -1.11
N GLY A 385 -12.64 -1.03 -1.10
CA GLY A 385 -11.21 -0.71 -1.14
C GLY A 385 -10.49 -0.84 0.21
N THR A 386 -11.23 -0.83 1.33
CA THR A 386 -10.64 -0.60 2.67
C THR A 386 -10.89 -1.72 3.67
N GLN A 387 -11.94 -2.51 3.46
CA GLN A 387 -12.33 -3.61 4.34
C GLN A 387 -11.21 -4.64 4.53
N TRP A 388 -10.39 -4.85 3.50
CA TRP A 388 -9.32 -5.85 3.52
C TRP A 388 -8.28 -5.55 4.59
N TYR A 389 -7.98 -4.27 4.86
CA TYR A 389 -7.04 -3.87 5.90
C TYR A 389 -7.54 -4.26 7.30
N ILE A 390 -8.83 -4.02 7.59
CA ILE A 390 -9.47 -4.48 8.83
C ILE A 390 -9.46 -6.01 8.86
N LEU A 391 -9.88 -6.64 7.75
CA LEU A 391 -10.07 -8.08 7.67
C LEU A 391 -8.78 -8.83 8.02
N PHE A 392 -7.67 -8.50 7.34
CA PHE A 392 -6.38 -9.14 7.52
C PHE A 392 -5.76 -8.88 8.89
N ASN A 393 -5.81 -7.64 9.39
CA ASN A 393 -5.25 -7.33 10.71
C ASN A 393 -5.99 -8.08 11.82
N VAL A 394 -7.32 -8.15 11.74
CA VAL A 394 -8.13 -8.86 12.74
C VAL A 394 -7.94 -10.37 12.64
N ILE A 395 -7.81 -10.96 11.44
CA ILE A 395 -7.45 -12.38 11.28
C ILE A 395 -6.08 -12.66 11.91
N ALA A 396 -5.08 -11.79 11.67
CA ALA A 396 -3.76 -11.94 12.26
C ALA A 396 -3.82 -11.90 13.80
N GLY A 397 -4.52 -10.92 14.37
CA GLY A 397 -4.69 -10.79 15.83
C GLY A 397 -5.43 -11.95 16.47
N THR A 398 -6.47 -12.48 15.81
CA THR A 398 -7.21 -13.64 16.33
C THR A 398 -6.47 -14.96 16.17
N SER A 399 -5.66 -15.09 15.12
CA SER A 399 -4.79 -16.26 14.91
C SER A 399 -3.66 -16.31 15.95
N ALA A 400 -3.13 -15.15 16.34
CA ALA A 400 -2.11 -15.02 17.38
C ALA A 400 -2.68 -15.01 18.82
N PHE A 401 -4.01 -15.03 18.97
CA PHE A 401 -4.65 -14.94 20.29
C PHE A 401 -4.30 -16.16 21.16
N PRO A 402 -3.80 -15.98 22.40
CA PRO A 402 -3.31 -17.06 23.25
C PRO A 402 -4.34 -18.19 23.45
N ALA A 403 -3.91 -19.44 23.24
CA ALA A 403 -4.76 -20.61 23.40
C ALA A 403 -5.26 -20.74 24.86
N ASP A 404 -4.39 -20.48 25.83
CA ASP A 404 -4.71 -20.58 27.27
C ASP A 404 -5.88 -19.67 27.67
N LEU A 405 -5.98 -18.47 27.09
CA LEU A 405 -7.11 -17.55 27.33
C LEU A 405 -8.41 -18.09 26.72
N LYS A 406 -8.34 -18.76 25.57
CA LYS A 406 -9.51 -19.41 24.94
C LYS A 406 -9.96 -20.60 25.80
N GLU A 407 -9.02 -21.42 26.26
CA GLU A 407 -9.31 -22.59 27.11
C GLU A 407 -9.87 -22.18 28.47
N SER A 408 -9.28 -21.18 29.12
CA SER A 408 -9.78 -20.60 30.37
C SER A 408 -11.21 -20.08 30.20
N ALA A 409 -11.49 -19.32 29.13
CA ALA A 409 -12.83 -18.85 28.82
C ALA A 409 -13.85 -19.99 28.64
N ASN A 410 -13.43 -21.10 28.02
CA ASN A 410 -14.25 -22.29 27.84
C ASN A 410 -14.53 -22.99 29.18
N ILE A 411 -13.54 -23.10 30.07
CA ILE A 411 -13.70 -23.67 31.43
C ILE A 411 -14.69 -22.84 32.23
N PHE A 412 -14.56 -21.50 32.22
CA PHE A 412 -15.49 -20.58 32.87
C PHE A 412 -16.83 -20.43 32.13
N ARG A 413 -17.01 -21.11 30.99
CA ARG A 413 -18.22 -21.08 30.14
C ARG A 413 -18.64 -19.66 29.73
N VAL A 414 -17.68 -18.77 29.52
CA VAL A 414 -17.93 -17.39 29.07
C VAL A 414 -18.40 -17.42 27.61
N LYS A 415 -19.61 -16.93 27.34
CA LYS A 415 -20.25 -16.96 26.01
C LYS A 415 -20.90 -15.63 25.64
N GLY A 416 -21.27 -15.50 24.36
CA GLY A 416 -22.05 -14.38 23.85
C GLY A 416 -21.35 -13.03 24.02
N TRP A 417 -22.10 -12.00 24.43
CA TRP A 417 -21.57 -10.64 24.56
C TRP A 417 -20.45 -10.51 25.60
N LEU A 418 -20.51 -11.29 26.69
CA LEU A 418 -19.46 -11.26 27.72
C LEU A 418 -18.11 -11.73 27.16
N TRP A 419 -18.14 -12.75 26.30
CA TRP A 419 -16.96 -13.24 25.59
C TRP A 419 -16.41 -12.18 24.61
N TRP A 420 -17.30 -11.51 23.88
CA TRP A 420 -16.91 -10.43 22.97
C TRP A 420 -16.25 -9.26 23.70
N LYS A 421 -16.93 -8.71 24.72
CA LYS A 421 -16.53 -7.50 25.42
C LYS A 421 -15.28 -7.69 26.29
N ASN A 422 -15.13 -8.85 26.94
CA ASN A 422 -14.10 -9.03 27.97
C ASN A 422 -12.92 -9.91 27.53
N ILE A 423 -13.04 -10.65 26.44
CA ILE A 423 -11.99 -11.60 26.01
C ILE A 423 -11.46 -11.21 24.64
N ILE A 424 -12.28 -11.35 23.59
CA ILE A 424 -11.75 -11.24 22.23
C ILE A 424 -11.45 -9.77 21.89
N LEU A 425 -12.40 -8.84 22.05
CA LEU A 425 -12.20 -7.44 21.61
C LEU A 425 -11.02 -6.78 22.33
N PRO A 426 -10.86 -6.90 23.66
CA PRO A 426 -9.67 -6.37 24.33
C PRO A 426 -8.37 -7.03 23.84
N GLY A 427 -8.36 -8.36 23.66
CA GLY A 427 -7.14 -9.06 23.27
C GLY A 427 -6.70 -8.83 21.82
N ILE A 428 -7.62 -8.53 20.91
CA ILE A 428 -7.29 -8.14 19.53
C ILE A 428 -7.36 -6.63 19.27
N PHE A 429 -7.60 -5.81 20.30
CA PHE A 429 -7.76 -4.37 20.16
C PHE A 429 -6.58 -3.69 19.43
N PRO A 430 -5.30 -4.01 19.73
CA PRO A 430 -4.17 -3.41 19.00
C PRO A 430 -4.25 -3.67 17.49
N HIS A 431 -4.64 -4.89 17.09
CA HIS A 431 -4.81 -5.26 15.69
C HIS A 431 -6.01 -4.57 15.03
N ILE A 432 -7.11 -4.38 15.76
CA ILE A 432 -8.25 -3.58 15.27
C ILE A 432 -7.78 -2.15 14.99
N VAL A 433 -7.04 -1.53 15.92
CA VAL A 433 -6.52 -0.15 15.75
C VAL A 433 -5.58 -0.06 14.54
N THR A 434 -4.64 -1.01 14.39
CA THR A 434 -3.78 -1.06 13.19
C THR A 434 -4.61 -1.20 11.90
N GLY A 435 -5.62 -2.06 11.91
CA GLY A 435 -6.55 -2.24 10.79
C GLY A 435 -7.34 -0.96 10.47
N VAL A 436 -7.79 -0.22 11.48
CA VAL A 436 -8.51 1.06 11.30
C VAL A 436 -7.61 2.14 10.73
N ILE A 437 -6.41 2.33 11.27
CA ILE A 437 -5.47 3.35 10.80
C ILE A 437 -5.11 3.11 9.33
N THR A 438 -4.83 1.86 8.96
CA THR A 438 -4.51 1.48 7.58
C THR A 438 -5.72 1.60 6.64
N ALA A 439 -6.91 1.16 7.08
CA ALA A 439 -8.15 1.31 6.33
C ALA A 439 -8.51 2.79 6.09
N TYR A 440 -8.26 3.67 7.06
CA TYR A 440 -8.55 5.10 6.96
C TYR A 440 -7.77 5.75 5.81
N GLY A 441 -6.47 5.47 5.70
CA GLY A 441 -5.65 5.93 4.56
C GLY A 441 -6.19 5.45 3.21
N GLY A 442 -6.60 4.18 3.13
CA GLY A 442 -7.26 3.64 1.93
C GLY A 442 -8.61 4.30 1.65
N ALA A 443 -9.38 4.67 2.68
CA ALA A 443 -10.73 5.23 2.55
C ALA A 443 -10.71 6.64 1.95
N TRP A 444 -9.73 7.46 2.32
CA TRP A 444 -9.52 8.77 1.69
C TRP A 444 -9.18 8.64 0.20
N ASN A 445 -8.31 7.70 -0.16
CA ASN A 445 -7.99 7.45 -1.56
C ASN A 445 -9.22 6.95 -2.34
N ALA A 446 -10.01 6.06 -1.74
CA ALA A 446 -11.24 5.56 -2.34
C ALA A 446 -12.32 6.65 -2.46
N SER A 447 -12.41 7.59 -1.51
CA SER A 447 -13.41 8.66 -1.56
C SER A 447 -13.20 9.59 -2.75
N ILE A 448 -11.95 9.85 -3.11
CA ILE A 448 -11.58 10.69 -4.26
C ILE A 448 -12.14 10.11 -5.56
N VAL A 449 -11.98 8.80 -5.75
CA VAL A 449 -12.47 8.13 -6.96
C VAL A 449 -13.98 7.91 -6.91
N ALA A 450 -14.54 7.66 -5.72
CA ALA A 450 -15.99 7.58 -5.55
C ALA A 450 -16.69 8.93 -5.81
N GLU A 451 -15.99 10.05 -5.65
CA GLU A 451 -16.52 11.40 -5.92
C GLU A 451 -16.68 11.71 -7.41
N ILE A 452 -15.92 11.04 -8.27
CA ILE A 452 -15.86 11.33 -9.71
C ILE A 452 -16.11 10.04 -10.46
N VAL A 453 -17.36 9.79 -10.82
CA VAL A 453 -17.72 8.61 -11.61
C VAL A 453 -18.48 9.04 -12.85
N SER A 454 -18.03 8.56 -14.01
CA SER A 454 -18.67 8.83 -15.30
C SER A 454 -19.27 7.57 -15.91
N TRP A 455 -20.35 7.75 -16.69
CA TRP A 455 -21.01 6.73 -17.49
C TRP A 455 -21.42 7.32 -18.85
N GLY A 456 -20.61 7.06 -19.87
CA GLY A 456 -20.64 7.81 -21.12
C GLY A 456 -20.55 9.33 -20.90
N LYS A 457 -21.49 10.09 -21.47
CA LYS A 457 -21.58 11.55 -21.27
C LYS A 457 -22.13 11.96 -19.90
N MET A 458 -22.66 11.02 -19.12
CA MET A 458 -23.22 11.32 -17.81
C MET A 458 -22.10 11.29 -16.78
N CYS A 459 -21.70 12.44 -16.27
CA CYS A 459 -20.81 12.52 -15.11
C CYS A 459 -21.67 12.61 -13.84
N VAL A 460 -21.51 11.63 -12.96
CA VAL A 460 -22.06 11.66 -11.61
C VAL A 460 -20.96 12.19 -10.70
N PHE A 461 -21.04 13.48 -10.41
CA PHE A 461 -20.21 14.11 -9.40
C PHE A 461 -20.91 13.99 -8.06
N LEU A 462 -20.21 13.43 -7.06
CA LEU A 462 -20.59 13.68 -5.68
C LEU A 462 -20.19 15.13 -5.36
N GLN A 463 -21.13 15.98 -4.94
CA GLN A 463 -20.89 17.40 -4.65
C GLN A 463 -19.98 17.57 -3.42
N LEU A 464 -18.69 17.25 -3.51
CA LEU A 464 -17.71 17.28 -2.43
C LEU A 464 -16.32 17.77 -2.93
N VAL A 465 -15.37 17.92 -2.00
CA VAL A 465 -14.13 18.72 -2.12
C VAL A 465 -13.40 18.62 -3.46
N LEU A 466 -13.27 17.41 -4.03
CA LEU A 466 -12.47 17.26 -5.24
C LEU A 466 -13.14 17.90 -6.47
N VAL A 467 -14.47 17.97 -6.46
CA VAL A 467 -15.23 18.66 -7.51
C VAL A 467 -14.93 20.15 -7.49
N CYS A 468 -14.82 20.79 -6.31
CA CYS A 468 -14.36 22.18 -6.22
C CYS A 468 -12.88 22.34 -6.64
N ILE A 469 -12.00 21.36 -6.35
CA ILE A 469 -10.58 21.41 -6.73
C ILE A 469 -10.37 21.20 -8.24
N LEU A 470 -11.22 20.41 -8.90
CA LEU A 470 -11.16 20.17 -10.35
C LEU A 470 -12.02 21.13 -11.17
N GLN A 471 -13.05 21.73 -10.58
CA GLN A 471 -13.88 22.76 -11.22
C GLN A 471 -13.38 24.18 -10.98
N THR A 472 -12.34 24.41 -10.16
CA THR A 472 -11.69 25.72 -10.12
C THR A 472 -11.12 26.02 -11.50
N PRO A 473 -11.53 27.14 -12.13
CA PRO A 473 -11.06 27.52 -13.44
C PRO A 473 -9.54 27.52 -13.52
N GLN A 474 -8.82 27.81 -12.44
CA GLN A 474 -7.35 27.83 -12.42
C GLN A 474 -6.65 26.48 -12.58
N MET A 475 -7.24 25.34 -12.19
CA MET A 475 -6.68 24.01 -12.55
C MET A 475 -7.00 23.62 -13.99
N LEU A 476 -8.08 24.16 -14.56
CA LEU A 476 -8.36 24.13 -16.01
C LEU A 476 -7.52 25.17 -16.79
N VAL A 477 -7.08 26.25 -16.15
CA VAL A 477 -6.36 27.39 -16.74
C VAL A 477 -4.84 27.27 -16.60
N ILE A 478 -4.30 26.34 -15.78
CA ILE A 478 -2.90 25.88 -15.96
C ILE A 478 -2.73 25.16 -17.33
N THR A 479 -3.81 24.94 -18.07
CA THR A 479 -3.78 24.44 -19.46
C THR A 479 -4.40 25.38 -20.50
N ALA A 480 -4.44 26.68 -20.23
CA ALA A 480 -4.77 27.67 -21.24
C ALA A 480 -3.90 28.92 -21.09
N GLU A 481 -2.61 28.78 -21.42
CA GLU A 481 -1.78 29.79 -22.09
C GLU A 481 -0.60 29.10 -22.81
#